data_AF-A0A6M0BCY5-F1
#
_entry.id   AF-A0A6M0BCY5-F1
#
_cell.length_a   1.000
_cell.length_b   1.000
_cell.length_c   1.000
_cell.angle_alpha   90.00
_cell.angle_beta   90.00
_cell.angle_gamma   90.00
#
_symmetry.space_group_name_H-M   'P 1'
#
loop_
_entity.id
_entity.type
_entity.pdbx_description
1 polymer ?
#
loop_
_entity_poly.entity_id
_entity_poly.type
_entity_poly.pdbx_seq_one_letter_code
_entity_poly.pdbx_strand_id
1 'polypeptide(L)'
;AGRAIYDLNKQVYRVRELSREPLPMERLRFANQREETATRFLSNNAVQVTSVKDAGGTLQLQGNVTDKSKTYNPVLTIDRDERIIAAECTCNWYQQNKLYKGPCEHILALRMQHARQYQ
;
A
#
# COMPACT_ATOMS: atom_id res chain seq x y z
N ALA A 1 32.71 -7.29 8.31
CA ALA A 1 33.34 -8.51 7.76
C ALA A 1 32.34 -9.18 6.82
N GLY A 2 32.77 -9.77 5.68
CA GLY A 2 31.87 -10.40 4.70
C GLY A 2 32.03 -9.97 3.23
N ARG A 3 33.23 -9.59 2.78
CA ARG A 3 33.49 -9.07 1.42
C ARG A 3 33.67 -10.16 0.35
N ALA A 4 33.69 -11.42 0.75
CA ALA A 4 33.81 -12.57 -0.15
C ALA A 4 32.85 -13.67 0.29
N ILE A 5 32.22 -14.32 -0.68
CA ILE A 5 31.48 -15.57 -0.48
C ILE A 5 32.27 -16.66 -1.20
N TYR A 6 32.47 -17.79 -0.53
CA TYR A 6 33.05 -18.97 -1.17
C TYR A 6 31.96 -19.75 -1.91
N ASP A 7 32.12 -19.91 -3.22
CA ASP A 7 31.23 -20.69 -4.08
C ASP A 7 31.65 -22.16 -4.04
N LEU A 8 30.89 -22.98 -3.31
CA LEU A 8 31.17 -24.42 -3.13
C LEU A 8 31.15 -25.21 -4.45
N ASN A 9 30.36 -24.79 -5.44
CA ASN A 9 30.22 -25.51 -6.70
C ASN A 9 31.41 -25.28 -7.63
N LYS A 10 31.93 -24.04 -7.65
CA LYS A 10 33.06 -23.66 -8.51
C LYS A 10 34.39 -23.62 -7.78
N GLN A 11 34.39 -23.86 -6.47
CA GLN A 11 35.56 -23.79 -5.59
C GLN A 11 36.35 -22.47 -5.69
N VAL A 12 35.66 -21.36 -5.99
CA VAL A 12 36.26 -20.02 -6.12
C VAL A 12 35.67 -19.04 -5.11
N TYR A 13 36.45 -18.04 -4.74
CA TYR A 13 35.96 -16.89 -3.99
C TYR A 13 35.31 -15.88 -4.94
N ARG A 14 34.08 -15.46 -4.65
CA ARG A 14 33.41 -14.36 -5.35
C ARG A 14 33.42 -13.12 -4.48
N VAL A 15 33.71 -11.97 -5.10
CA VAL A 15 33.56 -10.67 -4.44
C VAL A 15 32.09 -10.47 -4.11
N ARG A 16 31.79 -10.26 -2.83
CA ARG A 16 30.49 -9.81 -2.36
C ARG A 16 30.57 -8.31 -2.21
N GLU A 17 30.13 -7.59 -3.22
CA GLU A 17 29.82 -6.17 -3.09
C GLU A 17 28.57 -6.04 -2.22
N LEU A 18 28.73 -6.24 -0.92
CA LEU A 18 27.81 -5.63 0.04
C LEU A 18 27.88 -4.14 -0.27
N SER A 19 26.76 -3.57 -0.71
CA SER A 19 26.61 -2.13 -0.88
C SER A 19 27.30 -1.44 0.31
N ARG A 20 28.31 -0.61 0.03
CA ARG A 20 29.10 0.06 1.07
C ARG A 20 28.22 0.94 1.94
N GLU A 21 27.18 1.49 1.33
CA GLU A 21 26.11 2.22 1.99
C GLU A 21 24.94 1.26 2.24
N PRO A 22 24.30 1.31 3.43
CA PRO A 22 23.09 0.54 3.66
C PRO A 22 22.07 0.88 2.57
N LEU A 23 21.48 -0.15 1.97
CA LEU A 23 20.43 0.05 0.98
C LEU A 23 19.35 0.95 1.57
N PRO A 24 18.80 1.92 0.83
CA PRO A 24 17.77 2.83 1.32
C PRO A 24 16.44 2.08 1.44
N MET A 25 16.34 1.23 2.47
CA MET A 25 15.19 0.36 2.72
C MET A 25 13.89 1.14 2.82
N GLU A 26 13.93 2.39 3.29
CA GLU A 26 12.76 3.28 3.35
C GLU A 26 12.14 3.58 1.99
N ARG A 27 12.95 3.62 0.92
CA ARG A 27 12.47 3.80 -0.46
C ARG A 27 12.12 2.46 -1.11
N LEU A 28 12.87 1.40 -0.77
CA LEU A 28 12.68 0.07 -1.34
C LEU A 28 11.49 -0.70 -0.74
N ARG A 29 10.97 -0.28 0.42
CA ARG A 29 9.83 -0.94 1.08
C ARG A 29 8.49 -0.74 0.37
N PHE A 30 8.38 0.22 -0.54
CA PHE A 30 7.15 0.53 -1.26
C PHE A 30 7.28 0.15 -2.73
N ALA A 31 6.25 -0.48 -3.30
CA ALA A 31 6.23 -0.82 -4.72
C ALA A 31 6.04 0.42 -5.60
N ASN A 32 5.44 1.48 -5.07
CA ASN A 32 5.27 2.76 -5.77
C ASN A 32 5.00 3.93 -4.80
N GLN A 33 5.02 5.16 -5.32
CA GLN A 33 4.79 6.39 -4.56
C GLN A 33 3.37 6.51 -3.95
N ARG A 34 2.36 5.86 -4.53
CA ARG A 34 0.98 5.89 -3.99
C ARG A 34 0.88 5.05 -2.72
N GLU A 35 1.54 3.91 -2.70
CA GLU A 35 1.64 3.05 -1.52
C GLU A 35 2.41 3.74 -0.38
N GLU A 36 3.51 4.41 -0.72
CA GLU A 36 4.23 5.26 0.22
C GLU A 36 3.31 6.33 0.83
N THR A 37 2.55 7.04 -0.02
CA THR A 37 1.62 8.10 0.41
C THR A 37 0.49 7.53 1.28
N ALA A 38 -0.09 6.40 0.89
CA ALA A 38 -1.09 5.70 1.69
C ALA A 38 -0.56 5.36 3.10
N THR A 39 0.69 4.89 3.17
CA THR A 39 1.35 4.58 4.44
C THR A 39 1.57 5.82 5.31
N ARG A 40 1.86 6.97 4.69
CA ARG A 40 1.97 8.25 5.41
C ARG A 40 0.63 8.67 6.02
N PHE A 41 -0.49 8.50 5.31
CA PHE A 41 -1.82 8.82 5.87
C PHE A 41 -2.12 8.01 7.13
N LEU A 42 -1.79 6.71 7.12
CA LEU A 42 -1.95 5.85 8.29
C LEU A 42 -1.05 6.28 9.46
N SER A 43 0.20 6.65 9.16
CA SER A 43 1.17 7.09 10.19
C SER A 43 0.74 8.39 10.86
N ASN A 44 0.03 9.25 10.12
CA ASN A 44 -0.51 10.52 10.61
C ASN A 44 -1.91 10.39 11.23
N ASN A 45 -2.46 9.18 11.39
CA ASN A 45 -3.85 8.93 11.82
C ASN A 45 -4.90 9.70 11.00
N ALA A 46 -4.63 9.90 9.71
CA ALA A 46 -5.45 10.70 8.81
C ALA A 46 -6.52 9.87 8.07
N VAL A 47 -6.72 8.61 8.47
CA VAL A 47 -7.65 7.66 7.84
C VAL A 47 -8.67 7.20 8.87
N GLN A 48 -9.95 7.34 8.56
CA GLN A 48 -11.03 6.86 9.40
C GLN A 48 -11.97 5.95 8.58
N VAL A 49 -12.14 4.71 9.04
CA VAL A 49 -13.17 3.81 8.49
C VAL A 49 -14.51 4.21 9.09
N THR A 50 -15.48 4.52 8.23
CA THR A 50 -16.82 4.98 8.65
C THR A 50 -17.87 3.90 8.54
N SER A 51 -17.74 2.98 7.58
CA SER A 51 -18.66 1.86 7.43
C SER A 51 -17.95 0.62 6.90
N VAL A 52 -18.28 -0.51 7.51
CA VAL A 52 -17.86 -1.85 7.09
C VAL A 52 -19.14 -2.67 6.94
N LYS A 53 -19.41 -3.17 5.73
CA LYS A 53 -20.55 -4.03 5.45
C LYS A 53 -20.06 -5.31 4.80
N ASP A 54 -20.27 -6.43 5.46
CA ASP A 54 -20.05 -7.74 4.88
C ASP A 54 -21.39 -8.28 4.36
N ALA A 55 -21.50 -8.44 3.05
CA ALA A 55 -22.67 -8.97 2.37
C ALA A 55 -22.34 -10.34 1.78
N GLY A 56 -22.12 -11.34 2.65
CA GLY A 56 -22.16 -12.76 2.31
C GLY A 56 -21.31 -13.15 1.10
N GLY A 57 -20.16 -12.50 0.90
CA GLY A 57 -19.27 -12.71 -0.25
C GLY A 57 -18.57 -11.47 -0.78
N THR A 58 -19.03 -10.29 -0.41
CA THR A 58 -18.32 -9.04 -0.68
C THR A 58 -18.24 -8.17 0.57
N LEU A 59 -17.06 -7.65 0.85
CA LEU A 59 -16.78 -6.70 1.91
C LEU A 59 -16.76 -5.29 1.34
N GLN A 60 -17.74 -4.47 1.69
CA GLN A 60 -17.80 -3.06 1.32
C GLN A 60 -17.26 -2.19 2.45
N LEU A 61 -16.27 -1.36 2.13
CA LEU A 61 -15.62 -0.41 3.02
C LEU A 61 -15.90 1.02 2.56
N GLN A 62 -16.23 1.88 3.51
CA GLN A 62 -16.30 3.32 3.32
C GLN A 62 -15.49 4.01 4.41
N GLY A 63 -14.88 5.13 4.06
CA GLY A 63 -14.14 5.92 5.03
C GLY A 63 -13.80 7.30 4.52
N ASN A 64 -13.10 8.04 5.38
CA ASN A 64 -12.61 9.38 5.14
C ASN A 64 -11.09 9.37 5.22
N VAL A 65 -10.42 10.03 4.28
CA VAL A 65 -8.97 10.24 4.29
C VAL A 65 -8.70 11.73 4.19
N THR A 66 -8.04 12.29 5.19
CA THR A 66 -7.68 13.70 5.22
C THR A 66 -6.26 13.89 4.68
N ASP A 67 -6.13 14.63 3.60
CA ASP A 67 -4.83 15.07 3.09
C ASP A 67 -4.72 16.59 3.21
N LYS A 68 -3.79 17.04 4.06
CA LYS A 68 -3.55 18.44 4.44
C LYS A 68 -4.79 19.12 5.04
N SER A 69 -5.74 19.52 4.18
CA SER A 69 -6.97 20.23 4.57
C SER A 69 -8.19 19.78 3.76
N LYS A 70 -8.04 18.78 2.89
CA LYS A 70 -9.15 18.19 2.12
C LYS A 70 -9.43 16.80 2.63
N THR A 71 -10.71 16.51 2.82
CA THR A 71 -11.17 15.15 3.14
C THR A 71 -11.70 14.50 1.87
N TYR A 72 -11.17 13.32 1.57
CA TYR A 72 -11.63 12.47 0.48
C TYR A 72 -12.43 11.31 1.07
N ASN A 73 -13.43 10.86 0.31
CA ASN A 73 -14.36 9.82 0.76
C ASN A 73 -14.17 8.58 -0.12
N PRO A 74 -13.11 7.78 0.10
CA PRO A 74 -12.94 6.54 -0.63
C PRO A 74 -14.00 5.50 -0.22
N VAL A 75 -14.45 4.75 -1.21
CA VAL A 75 -15.30 3.57 -1.06
C VAL A 75 -14.60 2.43 -1.80
N LEU A 76 -14.52 1.24 -1.22
CA LEU A 76 -14.09 0.06 -1.94
C LEU A 76 -14.92 -1.17 -1.59
N THR A 77 -15.00 -2.09 -2.53
CA THR A 77 -15.63 -3.40 -2.38
C THR A 77 -14.60 -4.46 -2.70
N ILE A 78 -14.44 -5.39 -1.78
CA ILE A 78 -13.48 -6.50 -1.85
C ILE A 78 -14.28 -7.80 -1.94
N ASP A 79 -13.84 -8.74 -2.78
CA ASP A 79 -14.41 -10.09 -2.81
C ASP A 79 -13.75 -11.02 -1.77
N ARG A 80 -14.16 -12.30 -1.77
CA ARG A 80 -13.58 -13.34 -0.89
C ARG A 80 -12.12 -13.66 -1.17
N ASP A 81 -11.62 -13.34 -2.36
CA ASP A 81 -10.22 -13.56 -2.77
C ASP A 81 -9.33 -12.34 -2.46
N GLU A 82 -9.83 -11.41 -1.64
CA GLU A 82 -9.18 -10.16 -1.26
C GLU A 82 -8.88 -9.21 -2.44
N ARG A 83 -9.60 -9.35 -3.55
CA ARG A 83 -9.46 -8.51 -4.73
C ARG A 83 -10.41 -7.33 -4.66
N ILE A 84 -9.94 -6.16 -5.11
CA ILE A 84 -10.79 -4.98 -5.23
C ILE A 84 -11.63 -5.15 -6.50
N ILE A 85 -12.92 -5.42 -6.33
CA ILE A 85 -13.87 -5.59 -7.45
C ILE A 85 -14.54 -4.27 -7.86
N ALA A 86 -14.64 -3.32 -6.93
CA ALA A 86 -15.13 -1.98 -7.19
C ALA A 86 -14.49 -0.99 -6.21
N ALA A 87 -14.22 0.23 -6.64
CA ALA A 87 -13.81 1.30 -5.73
C ALA A 87 -14.10 2.66 -6.34
N GLU A 88 -14.33 3.65 -5.48
CA GLU A 88 -14.57 5.04 -5.85
C GLU A 88 -13.81 5.97 -4.90
N CYS A 89 -13.39 7.13 -5.41
CA CYS A 89 -12.77 8.17 -4.59
C CYS A 89 -13.03 9.56 -5.20
N THR A 90 -13.12 10.57 -4.35
CA THR A 90 -13.31 11.97 -4.78
C THR A 90 -12.02 12.68 -5.19
N CYS A 91 -10.87 12.00 -5.16
CA CYS A 91 -9.58 12.58 -5.57
C CYS A 91 -9.44 12.70 -7.10
N ASN A 92 -8.67 13.69 -7.55
CA ASN A 92 -8.43 13.96 -8.96
C ASN A 92 -7.82 12.74 -9.70
N TRP A 93 -6.91 11.99 -9.07
CA TRP A 93 -6.29 10.81 -9.68
C TRP A 93 -7.33 9.76 -10.10
N TYR A 94 -8.26 9.45 -9.20
CA TYR A 94 -9.34 8.50 -9.48
C TYR A 94 -10.33 9.08 -10.49
N GLN A 95 -10.66 10.37 -10.42
CA GLN A 95 -11.57 10.99 -11.40
C GLN A 95 -11.02 10.88 -12.83
N GLN A 96 -9.70 11.05 -13.00
CA GLN A 96 -9.05 10.97 -14.32
C GLN A 96 -8.78 9.53 -14.79
N ASN A 97 -8.37 8.63 -13.88
CA ASN A 97 -7.83 7.32 -14.27
C ASN A 97 -8.71 6.14 -13.85
N LYS A 98 -9.71 6.36 -12.99
CA LYS A 98 -10.50 5.30 -12.33
C LYS A 98 -9.57 4.24 -11.75
N LEU A 99 -9.84 2.96 -12.01
CA LEU A 99 -8.98 1.83 -11.63
C LEU A 99 -8.04 1.37 -12.75
N TYR A 100 -8.05 2.00 -13.94
CA TYR A 100 -7.24 1.58 -15.08
C TYR A 100 -5.73 1.70 -14.84
N LYS A 101 -5.32 2.66 -14.00
CA LYS A 101 -3.93 2.79 -13.51
C LYS A 101 -3.74 2.27 -12.10
N GLY A 102 -4.66 1.45 -11.60
CA GLY A 102 -4.71 0.97 -10.23
C GLY A 102 -5.31 1.99 -9.24
N PRO A 103 -5.55 1.56 -7.98
CA PRO A 103 -6.18 2.39 -6.96
C PRO A 103 -5.34 3.63 -6.61
N CYS A 104 -6.01 4.69 -6.16
CA CYS A 104 -5.33 5.85 -5.60
C CYS A 104 -4.83 5.56 -4.18
N GLU A 105 -3.93 6.39 -3.70
CA GLU A 105 -3.39 6.40 -2.34
C GLU A 105 -4.48 6.39 -1.26
N HIS A 106 -5.61 7.06 -1.48
CA HIS A 106 -6.74 7.10 -0.53
C HIS A 106 -7.45 5.75 -0.40
N ILE A 107 -7.70 5.06 -1.52
CA ILE A 107 -8.33 3.72 -1.53
C ILE A 107 -7.39 2.70 -0.87
N LEU A 108 -6.09 2.78 -1.17
CA LEU A 108 -5.07 1.94 -0.54
C LEU A 108 -5.02 2.19 0.97
N ALA A 109 -5.01 3.45 1.39
CA ALA A 109 -4.99 3.82 2.80
C ALA A 109 -6.22 3.30 3.55
N LEU A 110 -7.41 3.40 2.96
CA LEU A 110 -8.64 2.87 3.55
C LEU A 110 -8.57 1.35 3.76
N ARG A 111 -8.10 0.60 2.75
CA ARG A 111 -7.91 -0.86 2.85
C ARG A 111 -6.91 -1.21 3.96
N MET A 112 -5.78 -0.52 4.00
CA MET A 112 -4.74 -0.74 5.01
C MET A 112 -5.23 -0.39 6.42
N GLN A 113 -6.02 0.67 6.59
CA GLN A 113 -6.58 1.05 7.88
C GLN A 113 -7.57 -0.01 8.38
N HIS A 114 -8.44 -0.50 7.50
CA HIS A 114 -9.33 -1.61 7.84
C HIS A 114 -8.53 -2.85 8.28
N ALA A 115 -7.49 -3.23 7.54
CA ALA A 115 -6.61 -4.32 7.94
C ALA A 115 -6.00 -4.12 9.34
N ARG A 116 -5.54 -2.90 9.67
CA ARG A 116 -5.00 -2.58 11.02
C ARG A 116 -6.04 -2.63 12.15
N GLN A 117 -7.31 -2.35 11.86
CA GLN A 117 -8.36 -2.26 12.87
C GLN A 117 -9.02 -3.61 13.16
N TYR A 118 -9.01 -4.52 12.17
CA TYR A 118 -9.79 -5.75 12.20
C TYR A 118 -8.94 -7.03 11.96
N GLN A 119 -7.61 -6.91 11.92
CA GLN A 119 -6.66 -8.03 12.09
C GLN A 119 -6.02 -7.95 13.47
#